data_AF-A0A095XI93-F1
#
_entry.id   AF-A0A095XI93-F1
#
_cell.length_a   1.000
_cell.length_b   1.000
_cell.length_c   1.000
_cell.angle_alpha   90.00
_cell.angle_beta   90.00
_cell.angle_gamma   90.00
#
_symmetry.space_group_name_H-M   'P 1'
#
loop_
_entity.id
_entity.type
_entity.pdbx_description
1 polymer ?
#
loop_
_entity_poly.entity_id
_entity_poly.type
_entity_poly.pdbx_seq_one_letter_code
_entity_poly.pdbx_strand_id
1 'polypeptide(L)' 'MNITRDTKAVDLFAKYPWLKDHLIKMDDKLKKLNSPLVKIMLRKATIKDISVKTGINEDIIISKLTEIIRAHKKI' A
#
# COMPACT_ATOMS: atom_id res chain seq x y z
N MET A 1 7.41 12.50 0.80
CA MET A 1 6.15 12.24 1.53
C MET A 1 6.53 11.36 2.70
N ASN A 2 6.10 11.71 3.91
CA ASN A 2 6.25 10.85 5.07
C ASN A 2 5.06 9.90 5.13
N ILE A 3 5.29 8.58 5.14
CA ILE A 3 4.22 7.57 5.22
C ILE A 3 4.04 7.25 6.70
N THR A 4 2.80 7.27 7.17
CA THR A 4 2.44 7.00 8.56
C THR A 4 1.27 6.03 8.63
N ARG A 5 0.95 5.54 9.82
CA ARG A 5 -0.20 4.65 10.06
C ARG A 5 -1.54 5.20 9.55
N ASP A 6 -1.72 6.53 9.59
CA ASP A 6 -2.95 7.22 9.18
C ASP A 6 -2.95 7.62 7.69
N THR A 7 -1.84 7.38 6.98
CA THR A 7 -1.76 7.63 5.54
C THR A 7 -2.77 6.74 4.81
N LYS A 8 -3.64 7.35 4.01
CA LYS A 8 -4.60 6.60 3.21
C LYS A 8 -3.89 5.95 2.02
N ALA A 9 -4.24 4.70 1.74
CA ALA A 9 -3.69 3.98 0.60
C ALA A 9 -4.03 4.68 -0.73
N VAL A 10 -5.21 5.32 -0.81
CA VAL A 10 -5.63 6.07 -1.99
C VAL A 10 -4.71 7.25 -2.30
N ASP A 11 -4.20 7.94 -1.28
CA ASP A 11 -3.31 9.10 -1.46
C ASP A 11 -1.95 8.63 -2.00
N LEU A 12 -1.48 7.47 -1.53
CA LEU A 12 -0.27 6.83 -2.06
C LEU A 12 -0.46 6.43 -3.52
N PHE A 13 -1.59 5.84 -3.89
CA PHE A 13 -1.86 5.44 -5.27
C PHE A 13 -2.13 6.60 -6.21
N ALA A 14 -2.70 7.71 -5.71
CA ALA A 14 -2.85 8.93 -6.50
C ALA A 14 -1.49 9.55 -6.80
N LYS A 15 -0.58 9.54 -5.82
CA LYS A 15 0.77 10.09 -5.97
C LYS A 15 1.72 9.17 -6.75
N TYR A 16 1.55 7.86 -6.59
CA TYR A 16 2.38 6.84 -7.23
C TYR A 16 1.47 5.79 -7.90
N PRO A 17 0.90 6.08 -9.09
CA PRO A 17 -0.01 5.15 -9.77
C PRO A 17 0.57 3.76 -10.01
N TRP A 18 1.88 3.70 -10.29
CA TRP A 18 2.68 2.48 -10.50
C TRP A 18 2.84 1.61 -9.25
N LEU A 19 2.59 2.16 -8.06
CA LEU A 19 2.72 1.44 -6.79
C LEU A 19 1.68 0.34 -6.65
N LYS A 20 0.50 0.49 -7.27
CA LYS A 20 -0.55 -0.54 -7.28
C LYS A 20 -0.04 -1.86 -7.87
N ASP A 21 0.67 -1.77 -9.00
CA ASP A 21 1.16 -2.95 -9.71
C ASP A 21 2.27 -3.67 -8.92
N HIS A 22 3.07 -2.92 -8.16
CA HIS A 22 4.06 -3.48 -7.25
C HIS A 22 3.42 -4.13 -6.01
N LEU A 23 2.39 -3.52 -5.44
CA LEU A 23 1.68 -4.04 -4.27
C LEU A 23 1.01 -5.38 -4.55
N ILE A 24 0.42 -5.53 -5.75
CA ILE A 24 -0.21 -6.78 -6.22
C ILE A 24 0.84 -7.89 -6.41
N LYS A 25 2.09 -7.54 -6.71
CA LYS A 25 3.20 -8.49 -6.90
C LYS A 25 3.92 -8.87 -5.60
N MET A 26 3.69 -8.12 -4.51
CA MET A 26 4.44 -8.28 -3.25
C MET A 26 4.04 -9.50 -2.42
N ASP A 27 2.76 -9.90 -2.44
CA ASP A 27 2.24 -10.98 -1.58
C ASP A 27 0.91 -11.53 -2.15
N ASP A 28 0.65 -12.82 -2.04
CA ASP A 28 -0.61 -13.43 -2.49
C ASP A 28 -1.83 -12.94 -1.70
N LYS A 29 -1.65 -12.50 -0.44
CA LYS A 29 -2.68 -11.80 0.34
C LYS A 29 -3.00 -10.43 -0.25
N LEU A 30 -2.00 -9.78 -0.87
CA LEU A 30 -2.15 -8.50 -1.54
C LEU A 30 -2.71 -8.62 -2.96
N LYS A 31 -2.53 -9.76 -3.64
CA LYS A 31 -3.24 -10.06 -4.92
C LYS A 31 -4.76 -10.01 -4.77
N LYS A 32 -5.29 -10.47 -3.63
CA LYS A 32 -6.73 -10.37 -3.31
C LYS A 32 -7.22 -8.92 -3.25
N LEU A 33 -6.31 -7.93 -3.15
CA LEU A 33 -6.65 -6.52 -3.15
C LEU A 33 -6.99 -5.94 -4.54
N ASN A 34 -6.73 -6.66 -5.64
CA ASN A 34 -7.03 -6.18 -6.98
C ASN A 34 -8.52 -6.35 -7.37
N SER A 35 -9.33 -6.99 -6.52
CA SER A 35 -10.78 -7.13 -6.72
C SER A 35 -11.50 -5.76 -6.65
N PRO A 36 -12.56 -5.52 -7.44
CA PRO A 36 -13.34 -4.28 -7.43
C PRO A 36 -13.81 -3.84 -6.03
N LEU A 37 -14.27 -4.79 -5.22
CA LEU A 37 -14.72 -4.52 -3.85
C LEU A 37 -13.59 -4.05 -2.95
N VAL A 38 -12.40 -4.65 -3.11
CA VAL A 38 -11.24 -4.28 -2.31
C VAL A 38 -10.66 -2.94 -2.74
N LYS A 39 -10.72 -2.59 -4.03
CA LYS A 39 -10.40 -1.24 -4.53
C LYS A 39 -11.28 -0.18 -3.88
N ILE A 40 -12.58 -0.43 -3.71
CA ILE A 40 -13.49 0.50 -3.02
C ILE A 40 -13.12 0.64 -1.55
N MET A 41 -12.82 -0.48 -0.86
CA MET A 41 -12.40 -0.46 0.55
C MET A 41 -11.06 0.27 0.75
N LEU A 42 -10.09 0.07 -0.16
CA LEU A 42 -8.79 0.74 -0.13
C LEU A 42 -8.86 2.25 -0.37
N ARG A 43 -9.95 2.75 -0.97
CA ARG A 43 -10.15 4.22 -1.09
C ARG A 43 -10.27 4.89 0.27
N LYS A 44 -10.73 4.15 1.30
CA LYS A 44 -10.94 4.67 2.65
C LYS A 44 -9.93 4.11 3.66
N ALA A 45 -9.21 3.06 3.32
CA ALA A 45 -8.28 2.38 4.22
C ALA A 45 -6.98 3.17 4.44
N THR A 46 -6.57 3.22 5.69
CA THR A 46 -5.25 3.67 6.14
C THR A 46 -4.25 2.52 6.17
N ILE A 47 -2.96 2.81 6.39
CA ILE A 47 -1.95 1.76 6.60
C ILE A 47 -2.31 0.88 7.81
N LYS A 48 -2.84 1.47 8.88
CA LYS A 48 -3.36 0.72 10.05
C LYS A 48 -4.44 -0.27 9.64
N ASP A 49 -5.42 0.13 8.84
CA ASP A 49 -6.50 -0.75 8.40
C ASP A 49 -5.97 -1.92 7.55
N ILE A 50 -4.97 -1.65 6.70
CA ILE A 50 -4.30 -2.69 5.91
C ILE A 50 -3.54 -3.66 6.82
N SER A 51 -2.83 -3.15 7.83
CA SER A 51 -2.14 -3.97 8.84
C SER A 51 -3.11 -4.92 9.53
N VAL A 52 -4.22 -4.39 10.10
CA VAL A 52 -5.25 -5.20 10.77
C VAL A 52 -5.83 -6.26 9.83
N LYS A 53 -6.11 -5.89 8.57
CA LYS A 53 -6.72 -6.81 7.59
C LYS A 53 -5.79 -7.91 7.10
N THR A 54 -4.49 -7.62 7.00
CA THR A 54 -3.50 -8.56 6.44
C THR A 54 -2.74 -9.34 7.51
N GLY A 55 -2.75 -8.85 8.75
CA GLY A 55 -1.92 -9.34 9.87
C GLY A 55 -0.45 -8.92 9.76
N ILE A 56 -0.10 -8.00 8.84
CA ILE A 56 1.27 -7.51 8.66
C ILE A 56 1.46 -6.27 9.52
N ASN A 57 2.55 -6.20 10.28
CA ASN A 57 2.86 -5.03 11.11
C ASN A 57 2.94 -3.72 10.28
N GLU A 58 2.37 -2.65 10.81
CA GLU A 58 2.34 -1.32 10.19
C GLU A 58 3.74 -0.83 9.77
N ASP A 59 4.74 -1.00 10.63
CA ASP A 59 6.11 -0.55 10.38
C ASP A 59 6.75 -1.29 9.20
N ILE A 60 6.43 -2.59 9.07
CA ILE A 60 6.89 -3.40 7.92
C ILE A 60 6.24 -2.88 6.63
N ILE A 61 4.95 -2.55 6.66
CA ILE A 61 4.25 -2.00 5.50
C ILE A 61 4.86 -0.65 5.12
N ILE A 62 5.04 0.26 6.09
CA ILE A 62 5.61 1.59 5.90
C ILE A 62 7.02 1.49 5.33
N SER A 63 7.86 0.62 5.90
CA SER A 63 9.25 0.42 5.45
C SER A 63 9.28 -0.05 4.00
N LYS A 64 8.56 -1.13 3.66
CA LYS A 64 8.53 -1.68 2.30
C LYS A 64 8.02 -0.67 1.27
N LEU A 65 6.95 0.06 1.58
CA LEU A 65 6.43 1.10 0.69
C LEU A 65 7.46 2.22 0.47
N THR A 66 8.14 2.62 1.54
CA THR A 66 9.18 3.66 1.48
C THR A 66 10.37 3.20 0.64
N GLU A 67 10.81 1.95 0.79
CA GLU A 67 11.89 1.35 0.00
C GLU A 67 11.52 1.29 -1.49
N ILE A 68 10.33 0.81 -1.83
CA ILE A 68 9.85 0.73 -3.22
C ILE A 68 9.82 2.13 -3.86
N ILE A 69 9.26 3.12 -3.16
CA ILE A 69 9.19 4.51 -3.63
C ILE A 69 10.60 5.10 -3.82
N ARG A 70 11.53 4.83 -2.90
CA ARG A 70 12.93 5.30 -3.01
C ARG A 70 13.67 4.62 -4.15
N ALA A 71 13.52 3.31 -4.32
CA ALA A 71 14.16 2.55 -5.38
C ALA A 71 13.71 3.03 -6.76
N HIS A 72 12.42 3.32 -6.92
CA HIS A 72 11.88 3.85 -8.18
C HIS A 72 12.32 5.29 -8.47
N LYS A 73 12.58 6.09 -7.42
CA LYS A 73 13.11 7.46 -7.56
C LYS A 73 14.56 7.54 -8.04
N LYS A 74 15.31 6.43 -7.99
CA LYS A 74 16.71 6.35 -8.44
C LYS A 74 16.82 5.97 -9.93
N ILE A 75 15.68 5.77 -10.61
CA ILE A 75 15.58 5.44 -12.03
C ILE A 75 15.26 6.72 -12.79
#